data_AF-A0A954ZCZ1-F1
#
_entry.id   AF-A0A954ZCZ1-F1
#
_cell.length_a   1.000
_cell.length_b   1.000
_cell.length_c   1.000
_cell.angle_alpha   90.00
_cell.angle_beta   90.00
_cell.angle_gamma   90.00
#
_symmetry.space_group_name_H-M   'P 1'
#
loop_
_entity.id
_entity.type
_entity.pdbx_description
1 polymer ?
#
loop_
_entity_poly.entity_id
_entity_poly.type
_entity_poly.pdbx_seq_one_letter_code
_entity_poly.pdbx_strand_id
1 'polypeptide(L)'
;SPVYAQLRNCIDLLIASAFIKQHGFFEAAHLELGALGDETQYPVERLNAPKEVATAVNAIWKGRKLMTPFGGGVEIRAGQALDSANLISDDGSVAKMHDKLDLSDLPADQWWWD
;
A
#
# COMPACT_ATOMS: atom_id res chain seq x y z
N SER A 1 3.92 12.44 -11.68
CA SER A 1 4.01 13.32 -10.50
C SER A 1 4.59 12.52 -9.34
N PRO A 2 5.64 12.99 -8.66
CA PRO A 2 6.33 12.26 -7.60
C PRO A 2 5.40 11.83 -6.45
N VAL A 3 4.32 12.58 -6.19
CA VAL A 3 3.31 12.25 -5.16
C VAL A 3 2.61 10.91 -5.42
N TYR A 4 2.27 10.62 -6.69
CA TYR A 4 1.60 9.35 -7.02
C TYR A 4 2.56 8.16 -7.00
N ALA A 5 3.86 8.38 -7.23
CA ALA A 5 4.87 7.34 -7.11
C ALA A 5 5.11 6.97 -5.65
N GLN A 6 5.22 7.96 -4.76
CA GLN A 6 5.32 7.72 -3.31
C GLN A 6 4.08 7.01 -2.76
N LEU A 7 2.88 7.43 -3.18
CA LEU A 7 1.65 6.76 -2.77
C LEU A 7 1.62 5.29 -3.21
N ARG A 8 2.07 4.99 -4.44
CA ARG A 8 2.20 3.60 -4.91
C ARG A 8 3.15 2.80 -4.04
N ASN A 9 4.33 3.33 -3.71
CA ASN A 9 5.27 2.62 -2.84
C ASN A 9 4.67 2.33 -1.46
N CYS A 10 3.93 3.27 -0.86
CA CYS A 10 3.23 3.02 0.40
C CYS A 10 2.17 1.92 0.27
N ILE A 11 1.43 1.89 -0.83
CA ILE A 11 0.44 0.85 -1.13
C ILE A 11 1.11 -0.53 -1.26
N ASP A 12 2.21 -0.63 -2.00
CA ASP A 12 2.93 -1.88 -2.22
C ASP A 12 3.48 -2.43 -0.89
N LEU A 13 4.04 -1.56 -0.03
CA LEU A 13 4.51 -1.94 1.30
C LEU A 13 3.38 -2.39 2.23
N LEU A 14 2.20 -1.77 2.14
CA LEU A 14 1.01 -2.21 2.90
C LEU A 14 0.57 -3.61 2.48
N ILE A 15 0.55 -3.89 1.17
CA ILE A 15 0.20 -5.21 0.63
C ILE A 15 1.24 -6.26 1.05
N ALA A 16 2.54 -5.95 0.94
CA ALA A 16 3.61 -6.84 1.39
C ALA A 16 3.50 -7.14 2.89
N SER A 17 3.21 -6.14 3.71
CA SER A 17 3.01 -6.31 5.16
C SER A 17 1.80 -7.19 5.47
N ALA A 18 0.69 -7.03 4.73
CA ALA A 18 -0.48 -7.88 4.87
C ALA A 18 -0.18 -9.34 4.48
N PHE A 19 0.62 -9.55 3.44
CA PHE A 19 1.06 -10.87 3.00
C PHE A 19 1.92 -11.56 4.08
N ILE A 20 2.92 -10.86 4.60
CA ILE A 20 3.78 -11.32 5.70
C ILE A 20 2.93 -11.72 6.92
N LYS A 21 1.95 -10.89 7.29
CA LYS A 21 1.03 -11.16 8.41
C LYS A 21 0.16 -12.40 8.15
N GLN A 22 -0.43 -12.51 6.96
CA GLN A 22 -1.33 -13.63 6.61
C GLN A 22 -0.60 -14.98 6.62
N HIS A 23 0.68 -15.00 6.26
CA HIS A 23 1.50 -16.20 6.21
C HIS A 23 2.30 -16.50 7.50
N GLY A 24 2.19 -15.66 8.53
CA GLY A 24 2.88 -15.87 9.81
C GLY A 24 4.40 -15.72 9.73
N PHE A 25 4.89 -14.84 8.84
CA PHE A 25 6.33 -14.66 8.64
C PHE A 25 6.98 -13.78 9.71
N PHE A 26 6.22 -13.01 10.47
CA PHE A 26 6.74 -12.29 11.63
C PHE A 26 7.27 -13.27 12.68
N GLU A 27 6.49 -14.32 12.95
CA GLU A 27 6.81 -15.40 13.88
C GLU A 27 8.00 -16.22 13.39
N ALA A 28 8.04 -16.53 12.09
CA ALA A 28 9.16 -17.24 11.46
C ALA A 28 10.48 -16.45 11.54
N ALA A 29 10.40 -15.11 11.51
CA ALA A 29 11.55 -14.22 11.66
C ALA A 29 11.87 -13.86 13.12
N HIS A 30 11.13 -14.40 14.10
CA HIS A 30 11.22 -14.00 15.52
C HIS A 30 11.05 -12.48 15.74
N LEU A 31 10.26 -11.82 14.89
CA LEU A 31 10.02 -10.39 14.95
C LEU A 31 8.74 -10.09 15.72
N GLU A 32 8.88 -9.56 16.94
CA GLU A 32 7.78 -9.10 17.77
C GLU A 32 7.42 -7.64 17.44
N LEU A 33 6.20 -7.42 16.93
CA LEU A 33 5.72 -6.07 16.59
C LEU A 33 5.32 -5.24 17.83
N GLY A 34 5.21 -5.88 19.00
CA GLY A 34 4.82 -5.24 20.26
C GLY A 34 3.52 -4.43 20.11
N ALA A 35 3.56 -3.17 20.52
CA ALA A 35 2.39 -2.28 20.50
C ALA A 35 1.84 -1.98 19.09
N LEU A 36 2.65 -2.14 18.04
CA LEU A 36 2.22 -1.95 16.65
C LEU A 36 1.44 -3.16 16.10
N GLY A 37 1.62 -4.34 16.71
CA GLY A 37 0.91 -5.57 16.33
C GLY A 37 -0.45 -5.72 17.01
N ASP A 38 -0.74 -4.90 18.02
CA ASP A 38 -1.93 -5.00 18.86
C ASP A 38 -2.79 -3.74 18.73
N GLU A 39 -3.81 -3.82 17.86
CA GLU A 39 -4.77 -2.73 17.63
C GLU A 39 -5.59 -2.37 18.90
N THR A 40 -5.58 -3.21 19.94
CA THR A 40 -6.27 -2.92 21.20
C THR A 40 -5.51 -1.92 22.08
N GLN A 41 -4.20 -1.74 21.85
CA GLN A 41 -3.40 -0.77 22.61
C GLN A 41 -3.71 0.68 22.23
N TYR A 42 -4.10 0.90 20.97
CA TYR A 42 -4.45 2.23 20.45
C TYR A 42 -5.74 2.17 19.64
N PRO A 43 -6.90 2.01 20.32
CA PRO A 43 -8.17 1.94 19.63
C PRO A 43 -8.48 3.27 18.95
N VAL A 44 -8.78 3.23 17.64
CA VAL A 44 -9.27 4.38 16.90
C VAL A 44 -10.75 4.59 17.16
N GLU A 45 -11.19 5.84 17.27
CA GLU A 45 -12.63 6.13 17.37
C GLU A 45 -13.37 5.66 16.12
N ARG A 46 -14.36 4.79 16.33
CA ARG A 46 -15.25 4.31 15.26
C ARG A 46 -16.45 5.24 15.18
N LEU A 47 -16.41 6.16 14.22
CA LEU A 47 -17.57 6.98 13.88
C LEU A 47 -18.48 6.24 12.90
N ASN A 48 -19.74 6.68 12.80
CA ASN A 48 -20.66 6.16 11.80
C ASN A 48 -20.07 6.36 10.40
N ALA A 49 -20.00 5.29 9.62
CA ALA A 49 -19.51 5.37 8.25
C ALA A 49 -20.36 6.36 7.44
N PRO A 50 -19.75 7.38 6.82
CA PRO A 50 -20.49 8.35 6.02
C PRO A 50 -21.10 7.64 4.80
N LYS A 51 -22.41 7.77 4.63
CA LYS A 51 -23.14 7.19 3.48
C LYS A 51 -23.13 8.11 2.27
N GLU A 52 -23.05 9.41 2.51
CA GLU A 52 -23.03 10.46 1.50
C GLU A 52 -22.00 11.51 1.90
N VAL A 53 -21.18 11.95 0.94
CA VAL A 53 -20.21 13.04 1.09
C VAL A 53 -20.36 14.00 -0.07
N ALA A 54 -20.34 15.31 0.20
CA ALA A 54 -20.42 16.32 -0.84
C ALA A 54 -19.20 16.20 -1.79
N THR A 55 -19.46 15.82 -3.04
CA THR A 55 -18.40 15.51 -4.04
C THR A 55 -17.62 16.75 -4.49
N ALA A 56 -18.19 17.94 -4.36
CA ALA A 56 -17.58 19.20 -4.78
C ALA A 56 -16.98 19.93 -3.59
N VAL A 57 -15.66 19.86 -3.45
CA VAL A 57 -14.94 20.48 -2.32
C VAL A 57 -14.80 22.00 -2.52
N ASN A 58 -14.83 22.48 -3.76
CA ASN A 58 -14.88 23.91 -4.14
C ASN A 58 -15.24 24.06 -5.64
N ALA A 59 -15.76 25.22 -6.06
CA ALA A 59 -15.96 25.54 -7.47
C ALA A 59 -15.17 26.81 -7.79
N ILE A 60 -14.17 26.71 -8.68
CA ILE A 60 -13.27 27.81 -9.02
C ILE A 60 -13.49 28.18 -10.48
N TRP A 61 -13.71 29.47 -10.74
CA TRP A 61 -13.69 30.00 -12.09
C TRP A 61 -12.25 30.34 -12.50
N LYS A 62 -11.75 29.72 -13.56
CA LYS A 62 -10.48 30.09 -14.20
C LYS A 62 -10.79 30.76 -15.55
N GLY A 63 -10.92 32.08 -15.53
CA GLY A 63 -11.41 32.87 -16.67
C GLY A 63 -12.88 32.53 -16.97
N ARG A 64 -13.16 32.04 -18.18
CA ARG A 64 -14.52 31.62 -18.60
C ARG A 64 -14.83 30.14 -18.34
N LYS A 65 -13.92 29.39 -17.71
CA LYS A 65 -14.08 27.95 -17.47
C LYS A 65 -14.34 27.69 -15.98
N LEU A 66 -15.46 27.03 -15.70
CA LEU A 66 -15.77 26.50 -14.38
C LEU A 66 -14.94 25.23 -14.14
N MET A 67 -14.16 25.22 -13.06
CA MET A 67 -13.44 24.05 -12.56
C MET A 67 -14.06 23.64 -11.22
N THR A 68 -14.59 22.43 -11.14
CA THR A 68 -15.01 21.78 -9.90
C THR A 68 -14.03 20.64 -9.62
N PRO A 69 -13.00 20.81 -8.76
CA PRO A 69 -12.19 19.70 -8.33
C PRO A 69 -13.09 18.76 -7.50
N PHE A 70 -13.40 17.61 -8.09
CA PHE A 70 -14.00 16.51 -7.35
C PHE A 70 -12.90 15.85 -6.54
N GLY A 71 -12.89 16.09 -5.23
CA GLY A 71 -11.95 15.48 -4.31
C GLY A 71 -12.62 14.29 -3.63
N GLY A 72 -12.27 13.08 -4.04
CA GLY A 72 -12.61 11.86 -3.30
C GLY A 72 -11.46 11.44 -2.38
N GLY A 73 -11.77 10.73 -1.31
CA GLY A 73 -10.76 9.98 -0.54
C GLY A 73 -10.36 8.71 -1.29
N VAL A 74 -9.10 8.29 -1.15
CA VAL A 74 -8.63 6.98 -1.59
C VAL A 74 -8.50 6.11 -0.35
N GLU A 75 -9.28 5.04 -0.28
CA GLU A 75 -9.16 3.99 0.75
C GLU A 75 -8.46 2.78 0.15
N ILE A 76 -7.57 2.17 0.91
CA ILE A 76 -6.99 0.87 0.57
C ILE A 76 -7.21 -0.11 1.72
N ARG A 77 -7.60 -1.34 1.38
CA ARG A 77 -7.64 -2.48 2.30
C ARG A 77 -6.67 -3.53 1.79
N ALA A 78 -5.45 -3.53 2.33
CA ALA A 78 -4.36 -4.36 1.83
C ALA A 78 -4.72 -5.85 1.75
N GLY A 79 -5.48 -6.38 2.72
CA GLY A 79 -5.92 -7.78 2.71
C GLY A 79 -6.80 -8.15 1.50
N GLN A 80 -7.56 -7.21 0.93
CA GLN A 80 -8.36 -7.49 -0.26
C GLN A 80 -7.49 -7.80 -1.48
N ALA A 81 -6.28 -7.23 -1.58
CA ALA A 81 -5.37 -7.54 -2.66
C ALA A 81 -4.91 -9.01 -2.66
N LEU A 82 -5.03 -9.69 -1.51
CA LEU A 82 -4.64 -11.09 -1.32
C LEU A 82 -5.82 -12.06 -1.55
N ASP A 83 -7.03 -11.55 -1.77
CA ASP A 83 -8.19 -12.37 -2.11
C ASP A 83 -7.97 -13.03 -3.48
N SER A 84 -8.36 -14.30 -3.61
CA SER A 84 -8.13 -15.08 -4.84
C SER A 84 -8.69 -14.44 -6.11
N ALA A 85 -9.77 -13.67 -6.01
CA ALA A 85 -10.37 -12.93 -7.12
C ALA A 85 -9.52 -11.74 -7.61
N ASN A 86 -8.60 -11.25 -6.77
CA ASN A 86 -7.74 -10.10 -7.03
C ASN A 86 -6.30 -10.50 -7.38
N LEU A 87 -5.97 -11.80 -7.32
CA LEU A 87 -4.66 -12.32 -7.68
C LEU A 87 -4.51 -12.47 -9.19
N ILE A 88 -3.34 -12.08 -9.69
CA ILE A 88 -2.92 -12.30 -11.07
C ILE A 88 -1.96 -13.48 -11.08
N SER A 89 -2.12 -14.38 -12.05
CA SER A 89 -1.19 -15.51 -12.21
C SER A 89 0.22 -14.99 -12.48
N ASP A 90 1.20 -15.53 -11.76
CA ASP A 90 2.60 -15.28 -12.06
C ASP A 90 2.99 -15.96 -13.38
N ASP A 91 3.74 -15.25 -14.22
CA ASP A 91 4.31 -15.73 -15.49
C ASP A 91 5.78 -16.18 -15.32
N GLY A 92 6.31 -16.09 -14.10
CA GLY A 92 7.68 -16.44 -13.73
C GLY A 92 8.72 -15.45 -14.26
N SER A 93 8.31 -14.30 -14.80
CA SER A 93 9.24 -13.26 -15.26
C SER A 93 10.06 -12.69 -14.10
N VAL A 94 9.42 -12.51 -12.93
CA VAL A 94 10.08 -12.00 -11.71
C VAL A 94 11.14 -12.97 -11.21
N ALA A 95 10.83 -14.26 -11.11
CA ALA A 95 11.79 -15.29 -10.72
C ALA A 95 12.99 -15.34 -11.68
N LYS A 96 12.74 -15.28 -13.00
CA LYS A 96 13.81 -15.24 -14.01
C LYS A 96 14.68 -13.98 -13.95
N MET A 97 14.13 -12.84 -13.49
CA MET A 97 14.91 -11.63 -13.28
C MET A 97 15.76 -11.76 -12.01
N HIS A 98 15.18 -12.29 -10.92
CA HIS A 98 15.90 -12.54 -9.68
C HIS A 98 17.11 -13.46 -9.90
N ASP A 99 16.95 -14.56 -10.63
CA ASP A 99 18.05 -15.50 -10.92
C ASP A 99 19.19 -14.90 -11.75
N LYS A 100 18.96 -13.77 -12.42
CA LYS A 100 19.96 -13.05 -13.20
C LYS A 100 20.68 -11.97 -12.41
N LEU A 101 20.24 -11.65 -11.20
CA LEU A 101 20.90 -10.67 -10.36
C LEU A 101 22.22 -11.25 -9.86
N ASP A 102 23.31 -10.57 -10.19
CA ASP A 102 24.60 -10.81 -9.57
C ASP A 102 24.70 -9.94 -8.31
N LEU A 103 24.64 -10.58 -7.15
CA LEU A 103 24.71 -9.92 -5.85
C LEU A 103 26.13 -9.87 -5.27
N SER A 104 27.14 -10.34 -6.02
CA SER A 104 28.53 -10.42 -5.53
C SER A 104 29.12 -9.07 -5.18
N ASP A 105 28.71 -8.01 -5.88
CA ASP A 105 29.18 -6.63 -5.68
C ASP A 105 28.14 -5.73 -4.97
N LEU A 106 27.12 -6.29 -4.31
CA LEU A 106 26.10 -5.49 -3.62
C LEU A 106 26.69 -4.78 -2.38
N PRO A 107 26.60 -3.43 -2.30
CA PRO A 107 27.04 -2.68 -1.13
C PRO A 107 26.27 -3.07 0.13
N ALA A 108 26.94 -3.05 1.29
CA ALA A 108 26.34 -3.43 2.57
C ALA A 108 25.18 -2.51 3.02
N ASP A 109 25.12 -1.30 2.48
CA ASP A 109 24.09 -0.29 2.75
C ASP A 109 23.00 -0.22 1.67
N GLN A 110 23.03 -1.11 0.68
CA GLN A 110 22.07 -1.16 -0.42
C GLN A 110 21.22 -2.44 -0.38
N TRP A 111 19.93 -2.30 -0.67
CA TRP A 111 19.04 -3.44 -0.81
C TRP A 111 19.12 -3.98 -2.24
N TRP A 112 19.03 -5.29 -2.42
CA TRP A 112 19.14 -5.91 -3.75
C TRP A 112 18.03 -5.52 -4.73
N TRP A 113 16.92 -4.97 -4.23
CA TRP A 113 15.78 -4.51 -5.01
C TRP A 113 15.77 -3.00 -5.30
N ASP A 114 16.78 -2.26 -4.81
CA ASP A 114 16.97 -0.82 -5.05
C ASP A 114 18.00 -0.59 -6.17
#